data_AF-A0A2L0LQM4-F1
#
_entry.id   AF-A0A2L0LQM4-F1
#
_cell.length_a   1.000
_cell.length_b   1.000
_cell.length_c   1.000
_cell.angle_alpha   90.00
_cell.angle_beta   90.00
_cell.angle_gamma   90.00
#
_symmetry.space_group_name_H-M   'P 1'
#
loop_
_entity.id
_entity.type
_entity.pdbx_description
1 polymer ?
#
loop_
_entity_poly.entity_id
_entity_poly.type
_entity_poly.pdbx_seq_one_letter_code
_entity_poly.pdbx_strand_id
1 'polypeptide(L)'
;MTKTNKPVINATVSSRSQALLGALRTAIALGRLDVPELTAPVVPQNYVDVKSGLSRMAERFIDPARAEGKRTSADDVARELGAVIAQAARSGMPLADLPAALDYDAAMLQHRGKQAHYLRSSDEHAARLAADIQTWLADLLAVLKVREALGADVVQDAAGAGNKTMAATALDLVAREKLNTVGAADLPVMAAGRGLMVLLAAGVDPAELELFDLEVLLALAGSDIIPATLPGAGLSAADLSFRAGTSLVKVSTRGAVLYREAETQGGRVVLPHSVLVAVSPDALEQLQGEVSERLAQTPHRFQEAAVGNSSLDRSRRVIQGGGLNAFAASIG
;
A
#
# COMPACT_ATOMS: atom_id res chain seq x y z
N MET A 1 9.19 -9.87 -26.65
CA MET A 1 8.98 -11.04 -25.77
C MET A 1 8.48 -10.54 -24.44
N THR A 2 7.20 -10.72 -24.14
CA THR A 2 6.63 -10.44 -22.83
C THR A 2 7.22 -11.43 -21.83
N LYS A 3 8.30 -11.04 -21.14
CA LYS A 3 8.73 -11.74 -19.94
C LYS A 3 7.52 -11.75 -19.00
N THR A 4 6.89 -12.91 -18.83
CA THR A 4 6.04 -13.14 -17.67
C THR A 4 6.96 -13.02 -16.46
N ASN A 5 7.05 -11.81 -15.90
CA ASN A 5 7.78 -11.52 -14.68
C ASN A 5 7.04 -12.22 -13.54
N LYS A 6 7.28 -13.53 -13.41
CA LYS A 6 6.86 -14.26 -12.23
C LYS A 6 7.60 -13.65 -11.05
N PRO A 7 6.91 -13.33 -9.94
CA PRO A 7 7.57 -12.80 -8.78
C PRO A 7 8.66 -13.77 -8.31
N VAL A 8 9.83 -13.22 -8.00
CA VAL A 8 10.94 -13.94 -7.40
C VAL A 8 10.70 -13.94 -5.90
N ILE A 9 10.51 -15.13 -5.33
CA ILE A 9 10.34 -15.27 -3.89
C ILE A 9 11.72 -15.54 -3.30
N ASN A 10 12.22 -14.61 -2.49
CA ASN A 10 13.55 -14.66 -1.90
C ASN A 10 13.56 -15.29 -0.50
N ALA A 11 12.37 -15.43 0.12
CA ALA A 11 12.19 -16.19 1.34
C ALA A 11 11.87 -17.67 1.04
N THR A 12 12.24 -18.57 1.95
CA THR A 12 11.75 -19.95 1.90
C THR A 12 10.25 -19.95 2.15
N VAL A 13 9.46 -20.29 1.13
CA VAL A 13 8.01 -20.40 1.25
C VAL A 13 7.67 -21.75 1.86
N SER A 14 7.23 -21.75 3.11
CA SER A 14 6.71 -22.95 3.76
C SER A 14 5.39 -23.39 3.10
N SER A 15 5.10 -24.69 3.15
CA SER A 15 3.79 -25.23 2.76
C SER A 15 2.66 -24.56 3.54
N ARG A 16 2.90 -24.22 4.82
CA ARG A 16 1.97 -23.49 5.69
C ARG A 16 1.62 -22.11 5.14
N SER A 17 2.62 -21.33 4.72
CA SER A 17 2.39 -20.01 4.11
C SER A 17 1.51 -20.09 2.85
N GLN A 18 1.73 -21.12 2.01
CA GLN A 18 0.91 -21.33 0.80
C GLN A 18 -0.52 -21.77 1.13
N ALA A 19 -0.68 -22.67 2.11
CA ALA A 19 -1.99 -23.14 2.56
C ALA A 19 -2.81 -21.98 3.15
N LEU A 20 -2.18 -21.14 3.97
CA LEU A 20 -2.79 -19.92 4.50
C LEU A 20 -3.14 -18.91 3.41
N LEU A 21 -2.29 -18.76 2.38
CA LEU A 21 -2.61 -17.91 1.23
C LEU A 21 -3.82 -18.44 0.46
N GLY A 22 -3.94 -19.76 0.31
CA GLY A 22 -5.12 -20.41 -0.25
C GLY A 22 -6.38 -20.11 0.56
N ALA A 23 -6.33 -20.27 1.88
CA ALA A 23 -7.43 -19.94 2.78
C ALA A 23 -7.78 -18.44 2.79
N LEU A 24 -6.78 -17.56 2.65
CA LEU A 24 -7.00 -16.13 2.54
C LEU A 24 -7.75 -15.79 1.24
N ARG A 25 -7.38 -16.42 0.12
CA ARG A 25 -8.03 -16.21 -1.19
C ARG A 25 -9.47 -16.72 -1.25
N THR A 26 -9.85 -17.69 -0.41
CA THR A 26 -11.26 -18.10 -0.29
C THR A 26 -12.07 -17.16 0.59
N ALA A 27 -11.43 -16.51 1.57
CA ALA A 27 -12.07 -15.53 2.46
C ALA A 27 -12.17 -14.12 1.86
N ILE A 28 -11.16 -13.72 1.08
CA ILE A 28 -11.02 -12.37 0.52
C ILE A 28 -10.69 -12.53 -0.97
N ALA A 29 -11.47 -11.87 -1.82
CA ALA A 29 -11.21 -11.80 -3.25
C ALA A 29 -9.99 -10.90 -3.53
N LEU A 30 -8.79 -11.49 -3.44
CA LEU A 30 -7.54 -10.82 -3.75
C LEU A 30 -7.48 -10.50 -5.25
N GLY A 31 -7.27 -9.24 -5.59
CA GLY A 31 -7.15 -8.81 -6.98
C GLY A 31 -6.89 -7.33 -7.10
N ARG A 32 -6.17 -6.97 -8.17
CA ARG A 32 -5.89 -5.58 -8.54
C ARG A 32 -7.06 -5.03 -9.35
N LEU A 33 -7.23 -3.71 -9.34
CA LEU A 33 -8.05 -3.07 -10.36
C LEU A 33 -7.34 -3.14 -11.71
N ASP A 34 -8.09 -3.45 -12.76
CA ASP A 34 -7.60 -3.51 -14.11
C ASP A 34 -7.06 -2.15 -14.55
N VAL A 35 -5.85 -2.16 -15.12
CA VAL A 35 -5.20 -0.98 -15.66
C VAL A 35 -6.00 -0.53 -16.89
N PRO A 36 -6.51 0.71 -16.94
CA PRO A 36 -7.22 1.19 -18.12
C PRO A 36 -6.26 1.32 -19.30
N GLU A 37 -6.73 0.97 -20.49
CA GLU A 37 -6.04 1.32 -21.72
C GLU A 37 -6.10 2.85 -21.92
N LEU A 38 -4.94 3.49 -21.80
CA LEU A 38 -4.78 4.92 -22.02
C LEU A 38 -3.85 5.16 -23.20
N THR A 39 -4.38 5.74 -24.26
CA THR A 39 -3.60 6.22 -25.39
C THR A 39 -3.42 7.73 -25.25
N ALA A 40 -2.17 8.18 -25.15
CA ALA A 40 -1.89 9.60 -25.12
C ALA A 40 -2.33 10.25 -26.46
N PRO A 41 -3.13 11.33 -26.43
CA PRO A 41 -3.47 12.07 -27.63
C PRO A 41 -2.22 12.51 -28.40
N VAL A 42 -2.28 12.46 -29.72
CA VAL A 42 -1.17 12.90 -30.59
C VAL A 42 -1.18 14.42 -30.67
N VAL A 43 -0.02 15.03 -30.43
CA VAL A 43 0.15 16.49 -30.51
C VAL A 43 -0.02 16.95 -31.97
N PRO A 44 -0.94 17.88 -32.27
CA PRO A 44 -1.08 18.39 -33.63
C PRO A 44 0.12 19.26 -34.04
N GLN A 45 0.44 19.27 -35.34
CA GLN A 45 1.69 19.82 -35.90
C GLN A 45 1.97 21.28 -35.48
N ASN A 46 0.95 22.12 -35.39
CA ASN A 46 1.08 23.54 -35.06
C ASN A 46 0.57 23.89 -33.64
N TYR A 47 0.42 22.90 -32.76
CA TYR A 47 -0.13 23.08 -31.41
C TYR A 47 0.54 24.22 -30.63
N VAL A 48 1.88 24.24 -30.62
CA VAL A 48 2.66 25.25 -29.86
C VAL A 48 2.40 26.66 -30.37
N ASP A 49 2.35 26.83 -31.69
CA ASP A 49 2.11 28.13 -32.33
C ASP A 49 0.68 28.62 -32.07
N VAL A 50 -0.31 27.72 -32.13
CA VAL A 50 -1.69 28.03 -31.74
C VAL A 50 -1.77 28.44 -30.27
N LYS A 51 -1.16 27.70 -29.34
CA LYS A 51 -1.19 28.03 -27.91
C LYS A 51 -0.49 29.35 -27.61
N SER A 52 0.65 29.62 -28.25
CA SER A 52 1.34 30.91 -28.12
C SER A 52 0.50 32.07 -28.64
N GLY A 53 -0.24 31.87 -29.75
CA GLY A 53 -1.21 32.81 -30.29
C GLY A 53 -2.34 33.09 -29.30
N LEU A 54 -2.95 32.05 -28.73
CA LEU A 54 -3.99 32.16 -27.72
C LEU A 54 -3.51 32.89 -26.45
N SER A 55 -2.30 32.60 -25.95
CA SER A 55 -1.72 33.31 -24.81
C SER A 55 -1.54 34.81 -25.09
N ARG A 56 -0.99 35.17 -26.27
CA ARG A 56 -0.85 36.58 -26.70
C ARG A 56 -2.20 37.27 -26.87
N MET A 57 -3.24 36.55 -27.30
CA MET A 57 -4.60 37.07 -27.36
C MET A 57 -5.15 37.32 -25.94
N ALA A 58 -4.96 36.37 -25.02
CA ALA A 58 -5.42 36.47 -23.64
C ALA A 58 -4.76 37.61 -22.86
N GLU A 59 -3.45 37.82 -23.02
CA GLU A 59 -2.71 38.94 -22.40
C GLU A 59 -3.34 40.31 -22.74
N ARG A 60 -3.85 40.47 -23.96
CA ARG A 60 -4.51 41.73 -24.40
C ARG A 60 -5.88 41.96 -23.76
N PHE A 61 -6.53 40.92 -23.28
CA PHE A 61 -7.81 41.01 -22.58
C PHE A 61 -7.63 41.20 -21.06
N ILE A 62 -6.46 40.84 -20.51
CA ILE A 62 -6.13 40.95 -19.08
C ILE A 62 -5.49 42.31 -18.75
N ASP A 63 -5.04 43.08 -19.75
CA ASP A 63 -4.46 44.41 -19.57
C ASP A 63 -5.41 45.38 -18.83
N PRO A 64 -5.09 45.76 -17.57
CA PRO A 64 -5.97 46.60 -16.75
C PRO A 64 -6.17 48.00 -17.33
N ALA A 65 -5.27 48.50 -18.18
CA ALA A 65 -5.44 49.78 -18.87
C ALA A 65 -6.56 49.77 -19.92
N ARG A 66 -7.06 48.59 -20.32
CA ARG A 66 -8.20 48.42 -21.24
C ARG A 66 -9.49 48.01 -20.55
N ALA A 67 -9.42 47.55 -19.29
CA ALA A 67 -10.58 47.12 -18.52
C ALA A 67 -11.55 48.28 -18.16
N GLU A 68 -11.10 49.54 -18.28
CA GLU A 68 -11.93 50.73 -18.02
C GLU A 68 -12.91 51.06 -19.16
N GLY A 69 -12.73 50.48 -20.35
CA GLY A 69 -13.71 50.58 -21.44
C GLY A 69 -14.90 49.66 -21.19
N LYS A 70 -16.01 50.20 -20.64
CA LYS A 70 -17.26 49.42 -20.46
C LYS A 70 -17.72 48.85 -21.81
N ARG A 71 -17.58 47.53 -21.97
CA ARG A 71 -18.29 46.75 -22.99
C ARG A 71 -19.78 46.83 -22.66
N THR A 72 -20.54 47.62 -23.41
CA THR A 72 -21.96 47.90 -23.10
C THR A 72 -22.94 47.17 -24.03
N SER A 73 -22.46 46.58 -25.13
CA SER A 73 -23.29 45.87 -26.10
C SER A 73 -22.62 44.60 -26.63
N ALA A 74 -23.42 43.67 -27.15
CA ALA A 74 -22.91 42.45 -27.81
C ALA A 74 -22.08 42.78 -29.07
N ASP A 75 -22.42 43.85 -29.78
CA ASP A 75 -21.71 44.30 -30.98
C ASP A 75 -20.30 44.81 -30.67
N ASP A 76 -20.13 45.49 -29.53
CA ASP A 76 -18.80 45.93 -29.08
C ASP A 76 -17.90 44.76 -28.74
N VAL A 77 -18.46 43.73 -28.08
CA VAL A 77 -17.75 42.47 -27.79
C VAL A 77 -17.37 41.75 -29.08
N ALA A 78 -18.29 41.66 -30.05
CA ALA A 78 -18.03 41.02 -31.34
C ALA A 78 -16.95 41.76 -32.15
N ARG A 79 -16.98 43.10 -32.16
CA ARG A 79 -15.99 43.94 -32.85
C ARG A 79 -14.61 43.81 -32.23
N GLU A 80 -14.53 43.81 -30.90
CA GLU A 80 -13.27 43.63 -30.15
C GLU A 80 -12.68 42.24 -30.40
N LEU A 81 -13.51 41.19 -30.29
CA LEU A 81 -13.10 39.82 -30.57
C LEU A 81 -12.58 39.66 -32.00
N GLY A 82 -13.31 40.20 -32.98
CA GLY A 82 -12.90 40.20 -34.39
C GLY A 82 -11.56 40.90 -34.62
N ALA A 83 -11.33 42.04 -33.96
CA ALA A 83 -10.05 42.76 -34.05
C ALA A 83 -8.88 41.96 -33.46
N VAL A 84 -9.11 41.24 -32.36
CA VAL A 84 -8.09 40.39 -31.72
C VAL A 84 -7.76 39.18 -32.60
N ILE A 85 -8.76 38.50 -33.17
CA ILE A 85 -8.57 37.38 -34.09
C ILE A 85 -7.83 37.83 -35.36
N ALA A 86 -8.23 38.96 -35.96
CA ALA A 86 -7.58 39.50 -37.14
C ALA A 86 -6.11 39.85 -36.88
N GLN A 87 -5.80 40.36 -35.69
CA GLN A 87 -4.41 40.61 -35.31
C GLN A 87 -3.62 39.32 -35.10
N ALA A 88 -4.21 38.29 -34.47
CA ALA A 88 -3.59 36.99 -34.30
C ALA A 88 -3.22 36.36 -35.66
N ALA A 89 -4.13 36.44 -36.63
CA ALA A 89 -3.87 36.04 -38.01
C ALA A 89 -2.68 36.81 -38.63
N ARG A 90 -2.64 38.14 -38.48
CA ARG A 90 -1.52 38.97 -38.97
C ARG A 90 -0.18 38.64 -38.31
N SER A 91 -0.19 38.17 -37.07
CA SER A 91 1.01 37.73 -36.35
C SER A 91 1.46 36.30 -36.69
N GLY A 92 0.83 35.64 -37.67
CA GLY A 92 1.22 34.31 -38.12
C GLY A 92 0.65 33.16 -37.30
N MET A 93 -0.41 33.39 -36.50
CA MET A 93 -1.10 32.29 -35.81
C MET A 93 -1.81 31.40 -36.85
N PRO A 94 -1.57 30.08 -36.85
CA PRO A 94 -2.23 29.15 -37.76
C PRO A 94 -3.66 28.87 -37.26
N LEU A 95 -4.57 29.81 -37.51
CA LEU A 95 -5.97 29.74 -37.05
C LEU A 95 -6.73 28.50 -37.56
N ALA A 96 -6.32 27.93 -38.69
CA ALA A 96 -6.91 26.71 -39.23
C ALA A 96 -6.71 25.49 -38.32
N ASP A 97 -5.64 25.47 -37.53
CA ASP A 97 -5.31 24.38 -36.61
C ASP A 97 -5.86 24.60 -35.19
N LEU A 98 -6.57 25.72 -34.97
CA LEU A 98 -7.19 26.02 -33.68
C LEU A 98 -8.16 24.91 -33.22
N PRO A 99 -9.07 24.37 -34.06
CA PRO A 99 -9.94 23.27 -33.63
C PRO A 99 -9.15 22.05 -33.17
N ALA A 100 -8.13 21.62 -33.93
CA ALA A 100 -7.31 20.47 -33.59
C ALA A 100 -6.54 20.66 -32.26
N ALA A 101 -6.06 21.88 -31.98
CA ALA A 101 -5.41 22.19 -30.72
C ALA A 101 -6.38 22.15 -29.52
N LEU A 102 -7.62 22.61 -29.69
CA LEU A 102 -8.65 22.55 -28.64
C LEU A 102 -9.14 21.12 -28.40
N ASP A 103 -9.31 20.34 -29.47
CA ASP A 103 -9.64 18.90 -29.38
C ASP A 103 -8.54 18.12 -28.68
N TYR A 104 -7.27 18.44 -28.96
CA TYR A 104 -6.12 17.89 -28.24
C TYR A 104 -6.17 18.23 -26.75
N ASP A 105 -6.44 19.49 -26.37
CA ASP A 105 -6.56 19.90 -24.96
C ASP A 105 -7.69 19.15 -24.25
N ALA A 106 -8.86 19.03 -24.88
CA ALA A 106 -10.00 18.29 -24.35
C ALA A 106 -9.68 16.79 -24.17
N ALA A 107 -9.04 16.18 -25.17
CA ALA A 107 -8.61 14.79 -25.11
C ALA A 107 -7.54 14.57 -24.02
N MET A 108 -6.60 15.51 -23.85
CA MET A 108 -5.59 15.48 -22.80
C MET A 108 -6.20 15.62 -21.40
N LEU A 109 -7.22 16.47 -21.24
CA LEU A 109 -7.97 16.59 -19.98
C LEU A 109 -8.68 15.28 -19.65
N GLN A 110 -9.35 14.65 -20.61
CA GLN A 110 -9.98 13.35 -20.41
C GLN A 110 -8.97 12.25 -20.09
N HIS A 111 -7.84 12.22 -20.81
CA HIS A 111 -6.74 11.28 -20.56
C HIS A 111 -6.22 11.41 -19.11
N ARG A 112 -5.87 12.64 -18.68
CA ARG A 112 -5.41 12.91 -17.31
C ARG A 112 -6.50 12.61 -16.26
N GLY A 113 -7.76 12.88 -16.58
CA GLY A 113 -8.90 12.57 -15.71
C GLY A 113 -9.03 11.06 -15.46
N LYS A 114 -8.95 10.24 -16.51
CA LYS A 114 -8.96 8.77 -16.40
C LYS A 114 -7.74 8.24 -15.64
N GLN A 115 -6.55 8.78 -15.92
CA GLN A 115 -5.32 8.47 -15.19
C GLN A 115 -5.44 8.76 -13.70
N ALA A 116 -5.88 9.97 -13.33
CA ALA A 116 -6.04 10.37 -11.93
C ALA A 116 -7.14 9.56 -11.21
N HIS A 117 -8.23 9.24 -11.92
CA HIS A 117 -9.28 8.38 -11.38
C HIS A 117 -8.75 6.98 -11.08
N TYR A 118 -8.02 6.36 -12.02
CA TYR A 118 -7.42 5.04 -11.80
C TYR A 118 -6.53 5.04 -10.56
N LEU A 119 -5.54 5.94 -10.50
CA LEU A 119 -4.58 6.01 -9.39
C LEU A 119 -5.29 6.08 -8.03
N ARG A 120 -6.27 6.98 -7.90
CA ARG A 120 -7.05 7.10 -6.67
C ARG A 120 -7.85 5.83 -6.36
N SER A 121 -8.60 5.32 -7.33
CA SER A 121 -9.46 4.15 -7.14
C SER A 121 -8.66 2.88 -6.83
N SER A 122 -7.49 2.72 -7.45
CA SER A 122 -6.61 1.58 -7.24
C SER A 122 -5.97 1.61 -5.85
N ASP A 123 -5.57 2.79 -5.39
CA ASP A 123 -5.01 2.97 -4.05
C ASP A 123 -6.08 2.73 -2.98
N GLU A 124 -7.29 3.27 -3.16
CA GLU A 124 -8.43 3.05 -2.27
C GLU A 124 -8.82 1.56 -2.20
N HIS A 125 -8.87 0.88 -3.35
CA HIS A 125 -9.16 -0.56 -3.44
C HIS A 125 -8.08 -1.40 -2.75
N ALA A 126 -6.81 -1.12 -3.01
CA ALA A 126 -5.70 -1.83 -2.38
C ALA A 126 -5.66 -1.58 -0.86
N ALA A 127 -5.90 -0.36 -0.39
CA ALA A 127 -5.97 -0.03 1.02
C ALA A 127 -7.12 -0.77 1.74
N ARG A 128 -8.28 -0.88 1.09
CA ARG A 128 -9.42 -1.65 1.61
C ARG A 128 -9.06 -3.13 1.74
N LEU A 129 -8.52 -3.74 0.69
CA LEU A 129 -8.08 -5.13 0.74
C LEU A 129 -6.99 -5.35 1.80
N ALA A 130 -6.07 -4.40 1.95
CA ALA A 130 -5.04 -4.48 2.97
C ALA A 130 -5.62 -4.48 4.39
N ALA A 131 -6.65 -3.68 4.65
CA ALA A 131 -7.37 -3.66 5.93
C ALA A 131 -8.13 -4.98 6.19
N ASP A 132 -8.75 -5.55 5.16
CA ASP A 132 -9.44 -6.85 5.26
C ASP A 132 -8.43 -7.97 5.57
N ILE A 133 -7.29 -7.99 4.88
CA ILE A 133 -6.18 -8.94 5.15
C ILE A 133 -5.67 -8.77 6.58
N GLN A 134 -5.45 -7.54 7.05
CA GLN A 134 -4.95 -7.26 8.39
C GLN A 134 -5.93 -7.72 9.48
N THR A 135 -7.24 -7.60 9.22
CA THR A 135 -8.31 -8.06 10.11
C THR A 135 -8.35 -9.58 10.17
N TRP A 136 -8.25 -10.25 9.01
CA TRP A 136 -8.18 -11.71 8.94
C TRP A 136 -6.92 -12.25 9.63
N LEU A 137 -5.77 -11.60 9.42
CA LEU A 137 -4.49 -11.98 10.04
C LEU A 137 -4.51 -11.86 11.56
N ALA A 138 -5.26 -10.92 12.12
CA ALA A 138 -5.32 -10.69 13.56
C ALA A 138 -5.78 -11.94 14.33
N ASP A 139 -6.61 -12.78 13.73
CA ASP A 139 -7.05 -14.05 14.32
C ASP A 139 -5.91 -15.07 14.40
N LEU A 140 -5.02 -15.13 13.40
CA LEU A 140 -3.84 -16.01 13.42
C LEU A 140 -2.76 -15.50 14.38
N LEU A 141 -2.56 -14.18 14.46
CA LEU A 141 -1.68 -13.57 15.47
C LEU A 141 -2.19 -13.84 16.88
N ALA A 142 -3.51 -13.86 17.08
CA ALA A 142 -4.10 -14.23 18.36
C ALA A 142 -3.78 -15.68 18.75
N VAL A 143 -3.79 -16.63 17.81
CA VAL A 143 -3.37 -18.02 18.05
C VAL A 143 -1.92 -18.06 18.52
N LEU A 144 -1.02 -17.40 17.80
CA LEU A 144 0.40 -17.34 18.16
C LEU A 144 0.61 -16.74 19.56
N LYS A 145 -0.11 -15.66 19.90
CA LYS A 145 -0.02 -15.00 21.22
C LYS A 145 -0.51 -15.91 22.34
N VAL A 146 -1.63 -16.62 22.12
CA VAL A 146 -2.15 -17.57 23.10
C VAL A 146 -1.22 -18.77 23.24
N ARG A 147 -0.62 -19.24 22.15
CA ARG A 147 0.38 -20.32 22.19
C ARG A 147 1.60 -19.95 23.01
N GLU A 148 2.12 -18.73 22.84
CA GLU A 148 3.25 -18.22 23.62
C GLU A 148 2.93 -18.19 25.13
N ALA A 149 1.67 -17.88 25.49
CA ALA A 149 1.25 -17.79 26.89
C ALA A 149 0.88 -19.13 27.53
N LEU A 150 0.23 -20.04 26.79
CA LEU A 150 -0.36 -21.26 27.35
C LEU A 150 0.38 -22.55 26.97
N GLY A 151 1.21 -22.51 25.93
CA GLY A 151 1.93 -23.65 25.36
C GLY A 151 1.31 -24.21 24.08
N ALA A 152 2.11 -24.92 23.29
CA ALA A 152 1.71 -25.53 22.02
C ALA A 152 0.63 -26.61 22.20
N ASP A 153 0.81 -27.51 23.17
CA ASP A 153 -0.11 -28.61 23.45
C ASP A 153 -1.54 -28.13 23.70
N VAL A 154 -1.69 -27.04 24.47
CA VAL A 154 -3.00 -26.45 24.80
C VAL A 154 -3.72 -25.94 23.55
N VAL A 155 -2.98 -25.33 22.64
CA VAL A 155 -3.53 -24.78 21.40
C VAL A 155 -3.87 -25.90 20.43
N GLN A 156 -3.06 -26.97 20.39
CA GLN A 156 -3.33 -28.16 19.59
C GLN A 156 -4.58 -28.90 20.08
N ASP A 157 -4.74 -29.08 21.39
CA ASP A 157 -5.94 -29.67 21.99
C ASP A 157 -7.20 -28.84 21.68
N ALA A 158 -7.11 -27.51 21.83
CA ALA A 158 -8.21 -26.60 21.52
C ALA A 158 -8.58 -26.61 20.03
N ALA A 159 -7.63 -26.91 19.13
CA ALA A 159 -7.88 -27.03 17.70
C ALA A 159 -8.76 -28.24 17.35
N GLY A 160 -8.80 -29.27 18.21
CA GLY A 160 -9.71 -30.40 18.08
C GLY A 160 -11.18 -30.06 18.34
N ALA A 161 -11.49 -28.85 18.80
CA ALA A 161 -12.86 -28.41 19.03
C ALA A 161 -13.63 -28.22 17.71
N GLY A 162 -14.90 -28.66 17.68
CA GLY A 162 -15.71 -28.63 16.45
C GLY A 162 -16.15 -27.23 15.97
N ASN A 163 -15.92 -26.17 16.75
CA ASN A 163 -16.20 -24.79 16.35
C ASN A 163 -15.39 -23.76 17.14
N LYS A 164 -15.35 -22.52 16.62
CA LYS A 164 -14.62 -21.38 17.21
C LYS A 164 -14.97 -21.07 18.67
N THR A 165 -16.23 -21.26 19.06
CA THR A 165 -16.70 -20.93 20.42
C THR A 165 -16.16 -21.95 21.40
N MET A 166 -16.26 -23.24 21.08
CA MET A 166 -15.70 -24.32 21.89
C MET A 166 -14.17 -24.21 21.99
N ALA A 167 -13.48 -23.91 20.87
CA ALA A 167 -12.05 -23.68 20.88
C ALA A 167 -11.67 -22.52 21.81
N ALA A 168 -12.37 -21.38 21.71
CA ALA A 168 -12.14 -20.24 22.58
C ALA A 168 -12.42 -20.54 24.07
N THR A 169 -13.48 -21.29 24.38
CA THR A 169 -13.80 -21.69 25.76
C THR A 169 -12.74 -22.64 26.32
N ALA A 170 -12.23 -23.59 25.53
CA ALA A 170 -11.14 -24.46 25.95
C ALA A 170 -9.88 -23.66 26.30
N LEU A 171 -9.51 -22.68 25.46
CA LEU A 171 -8.40 -21.77 25.73
C LEU A 171 -8.62 -20.90 26.99
N ASP A 172 -9.83 -20.36 27.18
CA ASP A 172 -10.17 -19.52 28.34
C ASP A 172 -10.10 -20.30 29.66
N LEU A 173 -10.57 -21.55 29.68
CA LEU A 173 -10.50 -22.41 30.87
C LEU A 173 -9.04 -22.65 31.29
N VAL A 174 -8.19 -23.04 30.36
CA VAL A 174 -6.76 -23.26 30.63
C VAL A 174 -6.06 -21.95 31.00
N ALA A 175 -6.43 -20.83 30.37
CA ALA A 175 -5.88 -19.51 30.71
C ALA A 175 -6.18 -19.13 32.17
N ARG A 176 -7.42 -19.33 32.63
CA ARG A 176 -7.81 -19.04 34.03
C ARG A 176 -7.16 -19.96 35.04
N GLU A 177 -6.79 -21.17 34.63
CA GLU A 177 -6.09 -22.14 35.49
C GLU A 177 -4.59 -21.83 35.58
N LYS A 178 -3.94 -21.49 34.45
CA LYS A 178 -2.49 -21.26 34.37
C LYS A 178 -2.07 -19.84 34.76
N LEU A 179 -2.93 -18.85 34.52
CA LEU A 179 -2.60 -17.43 34.69
C LEU A 179 -3.43 -16.79 35.80
N ASN A 180 -2.97 -15.66 36.31
CA ASN A 180 -3.79 -14.84 37.19
C ASN A 180 -4.96 -14.20 36.40
N THR A 181 -5.99 -13.72 37.12
CA THR A 181 -7.21 -13.14 36.53
C THR A 181 -6.94 -12.03 35.51
N VAL A 182 -5.90 -11.22 35.74
CA VAL A 182 -5.49 -10.14 34.83
C VAL A 182 -4.84 -10.71 33.56
N GLY A 183 -3.92 -11.65 33.70
CA GLY A 183 -3.22 -12.28 32.57
C GLY A 183 -4.15 -13.10 31.68
N ALA A 184 -5.15 -13.78 32.27
CA ALA A 184 -6.16 -14.49 31.52
C ALA A 184 -7.07 -13.54 30.70
N ALA A 185 -7.45 -12.40 31.27
CA ALA A 185 -8.31 -11.42 30.59
C ALA A 185 -7.63 -10.71 29.41
N ASP A 186 -6.29 -10.60 29.41
CA ASP A 186 -5.50 -9.95 28.36
C ASP A 186 -5.25 -10.85 27.12
N LEU A 187 -5.62 -12.13 27.20
CA LEU A 187 -5.47 -13.07 26.10
C LEU A 187 -6.65 -12.96 25.11
N PRO A 188 -6.38 -12.85 23.79
CA PRO A 188 -7.41 -12.72 22.77
C PRO A 188 -8.05 -14.08 22.43
N VAL A 189 -8.60 -14.79 23.42
CA VAL A 189 -9.07 -16.19 23.29
C VAL A 189 -10.16 -16.36 22.22
N MET A 190 -11.06 -15.39 22.07
CA MET A 190 -12.11 -15.44 21.03
C MET A 190 -11.54 -15.29 19.61
N ALA A 191 -10.53 -14.45 19.42
CA ALA A 191 -9.85 -14.29 18.14
C ALA A 191 -8.98 -15.51 17.82
N ALA A 192 -8.28 -16.05 18.85
CA ALA A 192 -7.54 -17.30 18.72
C ALA A 192 -8.46 -18.46 18.34
N GLY A 193 -9.65 -18.59 18.96
CA GLY A 193 -10.63 -19.62 18.59
C GLY A 193 -11.10 -19.52 17.13
N ARG A 194 -11.23 -18.30 16.58
CA ARG A 194 -11.47 -18.12 15.14
C ARG A 194 -10.26 -18.50 14.30
N GLY A 195 -9.07 -18.08 14.70
CA GLY A 195 -7.81 -18.40 14.02
C GLY A 195 -7.56 -19.91 13.97
N LEU A 196 -7.93 -20.66 15.00
CA LEU A 196 -7.85 -22.12 14.99
C LEU A 196 -8.75 -22.75 13.93
N MET A 197 -9.94 -22.20 13.69
CA MET A 197 -10.81 -22.68 12.60
C MET A 197 -10.21 -22.36 11.22
N VAL A 198 -9.53 -21.22 11.09
CA VAL A 198 -8.80 -20.87 9.86
C VAL A 198 -7.65 -21.84 9.63
N LEU A 199 -6.85 -22.14 10.65
CA LEU A 199 -5.74 -23.09 10.57
C LEU A 199 -6.22 -24.50 10.23
N LEU A 200 -7.30 -24.95 10.87
CA LEU A 200 -7.93 -26.24 10.59
C LEU A 200 -8.42 -26.32 9.14
N ALA A 201 -9.11 -25.29 8.65
CA ALA A 201 -9.58 -25.22 7.27
C ALA A 201 -8.42 -25.18 6.25
N ALA A 202 -7.28 -24.59 6.62
CA ALA A 202 -6.07 -24.57 5.82
C ALA A 202 -5.23 -25.85 5.93
N GLY A 203 -5.57 -26.78 6.84
CA GLY A 203 -4.77 -27.97 7.11
C GLY A 203 -3.41 -27.66 7.74
N VAL A 204 -3.29 -26.57 8.51
CA VAL A 204 -2.06 -26.15 9.18
C VAL A 204 -2.13 -26.50 10.66
N ASP A 205 -1.10 -27.20 11.16
CA ASP A 205 -0.98 -27.48 12.59
C ASP A 205 -0.71 -26.17 13.37
N PRO A 206 -1.56 -25.79 14.33
CA PRO A 206 -1.33 -24.62 15.18
C PRO A 206 -0.03 -24.66 15.99
N ALA A 207 0.49 -25.85 16.31
CA ALA A 207 1.76 -25.99 17.02
C ALA A 207 2.96 -25.58 16.16
N GLU A 208 2.87 -25.80 14.84
CA GLU A 208 3.96 -25.51 13.88
C GLU A 208 3.90 -24.12 13.26
N LEU A 209 2.81 -23.38 13.45
CA LEU A 209 2.66 -22.04 12.86
C LEU A 209 3.77 -21.12 13.36
N GLU A 210 4.50 -20.44 12.48
CA GLU A 210 5.50 -19.45 12.89
C GLU A 210 5.09 -18.03 12.52
N LEU A 211 5.62 -17.03 13.24
CA LEU A 211 5.41 -15.63 12.86
C LEU A 211 5.98 -15.36 11.46
N PHE A 212 7.07 -16.03 11.09
CA PHE A 212 7.65 -15.92 9.76
C PHE A 212 6.70 -16.43 8.65
N ASP A 213 5.90 -17.48 8.92
CA ASP A 213 4.88 -17.94 7.97
C ASP A 213 3.86 -16.83 7.67
N LEU A 214 3.49 -16.05 8.70
CA LEU A 214 2.57 -14.91 8.58
C LEU A 214 3.20 -13.71 7.88
N GLU A 215 4.49 -13.45 8.10
CA GLU A 215 5.25 -12.41 7.40
C GLU A 215 5.33 -12.70 5.89
N VAL A 216 5.63 -13.95 5.52
CA VAL A 216 5.67 -14.39 4.11
C VAL A 216 4.27 -14.36 3.49
N LEU A 217 3.24 -14.81 4.21
CA LEU A 217 1.85 -14.71 3.77
C LEU A 217 1.46 -13.27 3.40
N LEU A 218 1.76 -12.31 4.27
CA LEU A 218 1.50 -10.90 4.02
C LEU A 218 2.24 -10.36 2.80
N ALA A 219 3.51 -10.74 2.62
CA ALA A 219 4.30 -10.36 1.48
C ALA A 219 3.68 -10.86 0.16
N LEU A 220 3.22 -12.11 0.13
CA LEU A 220 2.57 -12.71 -1.03
C LEU A 220 1.21 -12.07 -1.30
N ALA A 221 0.35 -11.96 -0.28
CA ALA A 221 -0.98 -11.37 -0.42
C ALA A 221 -0.91 -9.89 -0.82
N GLY A 222 0.00 -9.13 -0.20
CA GLY A 222 0.26 -7.73 -0.56
C GLY A 222 0.75 -7.59 -2.01
N SER A 223 1.59 -8.51 -2.48
CA SER A 223 2.06 -8.54 -3.87
C SER A 223 0.92 -8.81 -4.85
N ASP A 224 -0.13 -9.54 -4.45
CA ASP A 224 -1.31 -9.77 -5.29
C ASP A 224 -2.19 -8.52 -5.40
N ILE A 225 -2.21 -7.63 -4.40
CA ILE A 225 -3.14 -6.49 -4.34
C ILE A 225 -2.52 -5.12 -4.58
N ILE A 226 -1.19 -4.98 -4.53
CA ILE A 226 -0.49 -3.72 -4.82
C ILE A 226 -0.93 -3.19 -6.21
N PRO A 227 -1.29 -1.89 -6.33
CA PRO A 227 -1.72 -1.34 -7.60
C PRO A 227 -0.70 -1.58 -8.72
N ALA A 228 -1.21 -1.95 -9.89
CA ALA A 228 -0.36 -2.09 -11.06
C ALA A 228 0.10 -0.70 -11.52
N THR A 229 1.34 -0.62 -12.01
CA THR A 229 1.87 0.64 -12.53
C THR A 229 1.17 1.01 -13.83
N LEU A 230 0.66 2.23 -13.91
CA LEU A 230 0.08 2.77 -15.14
C LEU A 230 1.22 3.17 -16.09
N PRO A 231 1.30 2.64 -17.32
CA PRO A 231 2.35 3.00 -18.27
C PRO A 231 2.40 4.51 -18.51
N GLY A 232 3.59 5.11 -18.39
CA GLY A 232 3.78 6.56 -18.61
C GLY A 232 3.31 7.45 -17.46
N ALA A 233 2.59 6.93 -16.47
CA ALA A 233 2.52 7.53 -15.14
C ALA A 233 3.72 7.02 -14.34
N GLY A 234 4.41 7.87 -13.59
CA GLY A 234 5.46 7.41 -12.70
C GLY A 234 4.98 6.37 -11.69
N LEU A 235 5.92 5.85 -10.89
CA LEU A 235 5.65 4.98 -9.74
C LEU A 235 4.83 5.76 -8.69
N SER A 236 3.50 5.73 -8.80
CA SER A 236 2.61 6.53 -7.94
C SER A 236 1.84 5.69 -6.93
N ALA A 237 1.95 4.36 -6.96
CA ALA A 237 1.25 3.52 -6.00
C ALA A 237 1.90 3.69 -4.61
N ALA A 238 1.10 4.05 -3.62
CA ALA A 238 1.55 4.10 -2.24
C ALA A 238 1.95 2.70 -1.76
N ASP A 239 3.04 2.62 -0.99
CA ASP A 239 3.46 1.36 -0.38
C ASP A 239 2.37 0.86 0.59
N LEU A 240 2.02 -0.42 0.48
CA LEU A 240 1.16 -1.07 1.46
C LEU A 240 1.98 -1.46 2.68
N SER A 241 1.42 -1.29 3.87
CA SER A 241 2.10 -1.57 5.14
C SER A 241 1.26 -2.51 5.99
N PHE A 242 1.79 -3.69 6.30
CA PHE A 242 1.14 -4.72 7.10
C PHE A 242 1.91 -4.98 8.38
N ARG A 243 1.21 -5.18 9.50
CA ARG A 243 1.84 -5.50 10.78
C ARG A 243 1.63 -6.98 11.13
N ALA A 244 2.72 -7.68 11.45
CA ALA A 244 2.70 -9.04 11.97
C ALA A 244 3.45 -9.06 13.31
N GLY A 245 2.71 -8.97 14.43
CA GLY A 245 3.33 -8.82 15.75
C GLY A 245 4.16 -7.53 15.85
N THR A 246 5.45 -7.65 16.15
CA THR A 246 6.43 -6.55 16.17
C THR A 246 7.05 -6.25 14.81
N SER A 247 6.82 -7.09 13.80
CA SER A 247 7.32 -6.92 12.44
C SER A 247 6.40 -6.07 11.57
N LEU A 248 6.99 -5.39 10.59
CA LEU A 248 6.29 -4.62 9.56
C LEU A 248 6.69 -5.14 8.18
N VAL A 249 5.72 -5.55 7.37
CA VAL A 249 5.93 -5.92 5.97
C VAL A 249 5.47 -4.75 5.11
N LYS A 250 6.40 -4.12 4.38
CA LYS A 250 6.06 -3.10 3.39
C LYS A 250 6.09 -3.69 1.99
N VAL A 251 5.06 -3.43 1.20
CA VAL A 251 4.93 -3.91 -0.17
C VAL A 251 4.83 -2.72 -1.11
N SER A 252 5.76 -2.67 -2.05
CA SER A 252 5.81 -1.69 -3.13
C SER A 252 5.59 -2.38 -4.48
N THR A 253 5.56 -1.60 -5.55
CA THR A 253 5.51 -2.13 -6.92
C THR A 253 6.75 -2.94 -7.32
N ARG A 254 7.84 -2.88 -6.54
CA ARG A 254 9.07 -3.66 -6.77
C ARG A 254 9.10 -4.97 -5.99
N GLY A 255 8.39 -5.05 -4.87
CA GLY A 255 8.44 -6.22 -4.00
C GLY A 255 8.02 -5.92 -2.57
N ALA A 256 8.19 -6.92 -1.71
CA ALA A 256 7.88 -6.88 -0.29
C ALA A 256 9.16 -6.97 0.54
N VAL A 257 9.33 -6.03 1.46
CA VAL A 257 10.46 -5.96 2.39
C VAL A 257 9.95 -6.09 3.82
N LEU A 258 10.61 -6.96 4.58
CA LEU A 258 10.39 -7.14 6.01
C LEU A 258 11.21 -6.11 6.77
N TYR A 259 10.57 -5.46 7.73
CA TYR A 259 11.18 -4.54 8.68
C TYR A 259 10.99 -5.06 10.10
N ARG A 260 12.03 -4.91 10.92
CA ARG A 260 12.03 -5.34 12.32
C ARG A 260 12.61 -4.26 13.22
N GLU A 261 12.23 -4.32 14.50
CA GLU A 261 12.85 -3.48 15.51
C GLU A 261 14.32 -3.88 15.71
N ALA A 262 15.18 -2.87 15.76
CA ALA A 262 16.59 -3.00 16.01
C ALA A 262 17.03 -1.99 17.07
N GLU A 263 17.95 -2.42 17.93
CA GLU A 263 18.64 -1.55 18.86
C GLU A 263 19.86 -0.92 18.16
N THR A 264 19.94 0.41 18.22
CA THR A 264 21.05 1.20 17.69
C THR A 264 21.61 2.08 18.82
N GLN A 265 22.75 2.75 18.58
CA GLN A 265 23.32 3.68 19.54
C GLN A 265 22.38 4.84 19.91
N GLY A 266 21.46 5.21 19.01
CA GLY A 266 20.44 6.24 19.24
C GLY A 266 19.13 5.74 19.84
N GLY A 267 19.06 4.46 20.22
CA GLY A 267 17.84 3.83 20.74
C GLY A 267 17.21 2.84 19.76
N ARG A 268 15.94 2.51 20.00
CA ARG A 268 15.19 1.52 19.21
C ARG A 268 14.62 2.16 17.95
N VAL A 269 14.88 1.54 16.81
CA VAL A 269 14.37 1.97 15.49
C VAL A 269 13.91 0.78 14.66
N VAL A 270 13.01 0.99 13.72
CA VAL A 270 12.57 -0.04 12.77
C VAL A 270 13.44 0.04 11.53
N LEU A 271 14.17 -1.03 11.22
CA LEU A 271 15.09 -1.11 10.09
C LEU A 271 14.66 -2.20 9.09
N PRO A 272 14.96 -2.03 7.79
CA PRO A 272 14.73 -3.09 6.82
C PRO A 272 15.62 -4.29 7.16
N HIS A 273 15.03 -5.47 7.20
CA HIS A 273 15.71 -6.70 7.60
C HIS A 273 16.03 -7.57 6.38
N SER A 274 15.03 -7.88 5.57
CA SER A 274 15.20 -8.76 4.41
C SER A 274 14.12 -8.52 3.35
N VAL A 275 14.47 -8.81 2.09
CA VAL A 275 13.50 -8.85 0.99
C VAL A 275 12.83 -10.21 0.98
N LEU A 276 11.49 -10.25 1.05
CA LEU A 276 10.71 -11.49 1.07
C LEU A 276 10.28 -11.90 -0.35
N VAL A 277 9.80 -10.93 -1.13
CA VAL A 277 9.28 -11.12 -2.49
C VAL A 277 9.77 -9.96 -3.34
N ALA A 278 10.11 -10.22 -4.60
CA ALA A 278 10.41 -9.20 -5.60
C ALA A 278 9.65 -9.51 -6.90
N VAL A 279 9.36 -8.49 -7.70
CA VAL A 279 8.65 -8.68 -8.98
C VAL A 279 9.54 -9.24 -10.10
N SER A 280 10.86 -9.13 -9.95
CA SER A 280 11.87 -9.65 -10.89
C SER A 280 13.23 -9.87 -10.20
N PRO A 281 14.17 -10.59 -10.82
CA PRO A 281 15.54 -10.72 -10.31
C PRO A 281 16.25 -9.37 -10.16
N ASP A 282 16.12 -8.49 -11.16
CA ASP A 282 16.72 -7.14 -11.12
C ASP A 282 16.15 -6.31 -9.95
N ALA A 283 14.83 -6.41 -9.70
CA ALA A 283 14.20 -5.74 -8.57
C ALA A 283 14.66 -6.33 -7.23
N LEU A 284 14.92 -7.64 -7.17
CA LEU A 284 15.46 -8.28 -5.98
C LEU A 284 16.85 -7.75 -5.64
N GLU A 285 17.76 -7.69 -6.62
CA GLU A 285 19.12 -7.17 -6.42
C GLU A 285 19.09 -5.70 -5.97
N GLN A 286 18.23 -4.88 -6.59
CA GLN A 286 18.07 -3.48 -6.19
C GLN A 286 17.58 -3.35 -4.74
N LEU A 287 16.50 -4.05 -4.38
CA LEU A 287 15.97 -4.01 -3.02
C LEU A 287 16.98 -4.55 -2.01
N GLN A 288 17.69 -5.64 -2.31
CA GLN A 288 18.74 -6.18 -1.45
C GLN A 288 19.91 -5.19 -1.29
N GLY A 289 20.30 -4.50 -2.36
CA GLY A 289 21.28 -3.43 -2.33
C GLY A 289 20.84 -2.29 -1.41
N GLU A 290 19.62 -1.79 -1.57
CA GLU A 290 19.03 -0.74 -0.73
C GLU A 290 18.99 -1.13 0.76
N VAL A 291 18.57 -2.37 1.06
CA VAL A 291 18.57 -2.90 2.43
C VAL A 291 20.00 -2.98 2.98
N SER A 292 20.93 -3.55 2.20
CA SER A 292 22.33 -3.74 2.62
C SER A 292 23.03 -2.40 2.88
N GLU A 293 22.83 -1.41 2.01
CA GLU A 293 23.37 -0.06 2.17
C GLU A 293 22.84 0.58 3.46
N ARG A 294 21.53 0.48 3.72
CA ARG A 294 20.90 1.05 4.91
C ARG A 294 21.45 0.42 6.20
N LEU A 295 21.63 -0.90 6.19
CA LEU A 295 22.15 -1.65 7.32
C LEU A 295 23.65 -1.43 7.55
N ALA A 296 24.43 -1.21 6.49
CA ALA A 296 25.85 -0.89 6.61
C ALA A 296 26.10 0.49 7.25
N GLN A 297 25.23 1.46 7.00
CA GLN A 297 25.35 2.82 7.55
C GLN A 297 24.95 2.93 9.03
N THR A 298 24.25 1.92 9.58
CA THR A 298 23.66 2.00 10.92
C THR A 298 24.11 0.80 11.75
N PRO A 299 25.03 0.93 12.72
CA PRO A 299 25.33 -0.14 13.66
C PRO A 299 24.07 -0.55 14.43
N HIS A 300 23.67 -1.82 14.27
CA HIS A 300 22.37 -2.29 14.74
C HIS A 300 22.46 -3.72 15.29
N ARG A 301 21.54 -4.05 16.19
CA ARG A 301 21.23 -5.42 16.62
C ARG A 301 19.73 -5.64 16.54
N PHE A 302 19.30 -6.53 15.67
CA PHE A 302 17.88 -6.87 15.55
C PHE A 302 17.38 -7.57 16.82
N GLN A 303 16.16 -7.23 17.22
CA GLN A 303 15.43 -7.99 18.22
C GLN A 303 14.77 -9.21 17.58
N GLU A 304 14.56 -10.26 18.37
CA GLU A 304 13.75 -11.38 17.94
C GLU A 304 12.32 -10.93 17.68
N ALA A 305 11.72 -11.48 16.63
CA ALA A 305 10.35 -11.17 16.28
C ALA A 305 9.41 -11.76 17.33
N ALA A 306 8.43 -10.96 17.77
CA ALA A 306 7.51 -11.35 18.82
C ALA A 306 6.07 -11.05 18.40
N VAL A 307 5.13 -11.84 18.92
CA VAL A 307 3.72 -11.76 18.54
C VAL A 307 2.99 -10.68 19.37
N GLY A 308 3.62 -10.18 20.45
CA GLY A 308 3.05 -9.20 21.37
C GLY A 308 3.97 -8.05 21.74
N ASN A 309 3.36 -6.92 22.12
CA ASN A 309 4.01 -5.88 22.90
C ASN A 309 4.07 -6.37 24.36
N SER A 310 5.21 -6.90 24.82
CA SER A 310 5.36 -7.25 26.24
C SER A 310 4.99 -6.04 27.10
N SER A 311 4.40 -6.25 28.28
CA SER A 311 4.08 -5.17 29.23
C SER A 311 5.33 -4.35 29.58
N LEU A 312 6.48 -5.01 29.57
CA LEU A 312 7.82 -4.42 29.67
C LEU A 312 8.17 -3.55 28.46
N ASP A 313 7.85 -3.94 27.23
CA ASP A 313 8.08 -3.12 26.03
C ASP A 313 7.09 -1.97 25.90
N ARG A 314 5.85 -2.13 26.40
CA ARG A 314 4.90 -1.01 26.55
C ARG A 314 5.39 -0.02 27.61
N SER A 315 5.84 -0.51 28.75
CA SER A 315 6.42 0.31 29.83
C SER A 315 7.72 0.99 29.41
N ARG A 316 8.63 0.28 28.73
CA ARG A 316 9.87 0.84 28.16
C ARG A 316 9.57 1.94 27.13
N ARG A 317 8.54 1.78 26.30
CA ARG A 317 8.07 2.82 25.36
C ARG A 317 7.50 4.07 26.04
N VAL A 318 6.87 3.90 27.21
CA VAL A 318 6.33 5.02 28.01
C VAL A 318 7.45 5.72 28.80
N ILE A 319 8.40 4.98 29.36
CA ILE A 319 9.49 5.50 30.20
C ILE A 319 10.60 6.15 29.36
N GLN A 320 10.94 5.60 28.19
CA GLN A 320 12.05 6.10 27.36
C GLN A 320 11.66 7.24 26.40
N GLY A 321 10.45 7.78 26.51
CA GLY A 321 10.07 9.03 25.84
C GLY A 321 9.93 8.93 24.31
N GLY A 322 8.70 8.81 23.84
CA GLY A 322 8.30 9.34 22.52
C GLY A 322 8.83 8.62 21.29
N GLY A 323 8.49 7.35 21.09
CA GLY A 323 8.73 6.65 19.84
C GLY A 323 7.58 5.72 19.48
N LEU A 324 6.70 6.18 18.58
CA LEU A 324 5.84 5.42 17.64
C LEU A 324 4.61 6.23 17.18
N ASN A 325 4.14 7.23 17.93
CA ASN A 325 3.05 8.11 17.47
C ASN A 325 3.55 9.27 16.58
N ALA A 326 4.80 9.72 16.72
CA ALA A 326 5.33 10.83 15.91
C ALA A 326 5.76 10.39 14.49
N PHE A 327 6.28 9.18 14.32
CA PHE A 327 6.75 8.72 13.00
C PHE A 327 5.63 8.13 12.13
N ALA A 328 4.60 7.53 12.75
CA ALA A 328 3.40 7.09 12.03
C ALA A 328 2.50 8.28 11.62
N ALA A 329 2.56 9.41 12.34
CA ALA A 329 1.89 10.65 11.97
C ALA A 329 2.72 11.57 11.04
N SER A 330 4.03 11.32 10.88
CA SER A 330 4.89 12.09 9.97
C SER A 330 5.07 11.46 8.59
N ILE A 331 4.42 10.31 8.33
CA ILE A 331 4.33 9.68 7.00
C ILE A 331 2.83 9.60 6.60
N GLY A 332 2.13 10.71 6.82
CA GLY A 332 0.84 11.01 6.19
C GLY A 332 1.05 11.99 5.05
#